data_AF-A0A4P6FFV7-F1
#
_entry.id   AF-A0A4P6FFV7-F1
#
_cell.length_a   1.000
_cell.length_b   1.000
_cell.length_c   1.000
_cell.angle_alpha   90.00
_cell.angle_beta   90.00
_cell.angle_gamma   90.00
#
_symmetry.space_group_name_H-M   'P 1'
#
loop_
_entity.id
_entity.type
_entity.pdbx_description
1 polymer ?
#
loop_
_entity_poly.entity_id
_entity_poly.type
_entity_poly.pdbx_seq_one_letter_code
_entity_poly.pdbx_strand_id
1 'polypeptide(L)'
;MTKPGEPYKPSRQDRLRPAEYVGGAAIAAIFVGAVALMATRDWTIALIGLGGVFIVVLVVLALLQMAIKPDASEQAEISERGPDEHTEDRPGLH
;
A
#
# COMPACT_ATOMS: atom_id res chain seq x y z
N MET A 1 -32.79 -4.35 -2.47
CA MET A 1 -32.73 -4.40 -0.99
C MET A 1 -31.39 -5.01 -0.58
N THR A 2 -30.30 -4.23 -0.59
CA THR A 2 -29.02 -4.62 0.00
C THR A 2 -29.00 -4.09 1.43
N LYS A 3 -28.72 -4.97 2.39
CA LYS A 3 -28.74 -4.66 3.82
C LYS A 3 -27.45 -3.90 4.21
N PRO A 4 -27.54 -2.86 5.04
CA PRO A 4 -26.36 -2.18 5.58
C PRO A 4 -25.71 -3.05 6.67
N GLY A 5 -24.40 -3.29 6.57
CA GLY A 5 -23.59 -3.94 7.62
C GLY A 5 -22.79 -5.17 7.22
N GLU A 6 -22.66 -5.51 5.94
CA GLU A 6 -21.86 -6.67 5.55
C GLU A 6 -20.36 -6.30 5.52
N PRO A 7 -19.50 -6.93 6.36
CA PRO A 7 -18.10 -6.56 6.49
C PRO A 7 -17.38 -6.79 5.15
N TYR A 8 -16.73 -5.74 4.65
CA TYR A 8 -15.91 -5.77 3.44
C TYR A 8 -14.92 -6.94 3.53
N LYS A 9 -15.14 -7.97 2.72
CA LYS A 9 -14.29 -9.16 2.66
C LYS A 9 -13.33 -8.96 1.49
N PRO A 10 -12.08 -8.55 1.74
CA PRO A 10 -11.12 -8.28 0.67
C PRO A 10 -10.95 -9.52 -0.20
N SER A 11 -11.05 -9.31 -1.51
CA SER A 11 -10.82 -10.35 -2.50
C SER A 11 -9.40 -10.90 -2.35
N ARG A 12 -9.20 -12.18 -2.65
CA ARG A 12 -7.85 -12.80 -2.61
C ARG A 12 -6.86 -12.02 -3.48
N GLN A 13 -7.34 -11.36 -4.53
CA GLN A 13 -6.56 -10.49 -5.41
C GLN A 13 -6.06 -9.23 -4.71
N ASP A 14 -6.86 -8.59 -3.84
CA ASP A 14 -6.45 -7.36 -3.15
C ASP A 14 -5.37 -7.64 -2.10
N ARG A 15 -5.35 -8.87 -1.56
CA ARG A 15 -4.29 -9.33 -0.66
C ARG A 15 -2.96 -9.61 -1.36
N LEU A 16 -2.96 -9.79 -2.68
CA LEU A 16 -1.76 -10.13 -3.46
C LEU A 16 -1.07 -8.90 -4.06
N ARG A 17 -1.76 -7.77 -4.23
CA ARG A 17 -1.14 -6.51 -4.73
C ARG A 17 0.09 -6.07 -3.91
N PRO A 18 0.13 -6.17 -2.56
CA PRO A 18 1.32 -5.85 -1.79
C PRO A 18 2.52 -6.76 -2.10
N ALA A 19 2.26 -8.04 -2.42
CA ALA A 19 3.31 -9.01 -2.72
C ALA A 19 4.00 -8.72 -4.06
N GLU A 20 3.31 -8.10 -5.02
CA GLU A 20 3.91 -7.68 -6.29
C GLU A 20 5.00 -6.61 -6.10
N TYR A 21 4.75 -5.62 -5.21
CA TYR A 21 5.75 -4.61 -4.88
C TYR A 21 6.98 -5.21 -4.17
N VAL A 22 6.76 -6.19 -3.28
CA VAL A 22 7.85 -6.92 -2.62
C VAL A 22 8.66 -7.73 -3.63
N GLY A 23 8.00 -8.35 -4.60
CA GLY A 23 8.67 -9.05 -5.71
C GLY A 23 9.56 -8.14 -6.55
N GLY A 24 9.06 -6.95 -6.92
CA GLY A 24 9.84 -5.94 -7.63
C GLY A 24 11.06 -5.45 -6.84
N ALA A 25 10.90 -5.21 -5.54
CA ALA A 25 12.00 -4.83 -4.64
C ALA A 25 13.09 -5.90 -4.55
N ALA A 26 12.69 -7.18 -4.49
CA ALA A 26 13.63 -8.30 -4.46
C ALA A 26 14.47 -8.36 -5.74
N ILE A 27 13.86 -8.15 -6.92
CA ILE A 27 14.58 -8.12 -8.21
C ILE A 27 15.59 -6.96 -8.23
N ALA A 28 15.18 -5.77 -7.83
CA ALA A 28 16.06 -4.60 -7.79
C ALA A 28 17.25 -4.80 -6.84
N ALA A 29 17.02 -5.37 -5.66
CA ALA A 29 18.09 -5.66 -4.71
C ALA A 29 19.07 -6.71 -5.23
N ILE A 30 18.57 -7.80 -5.83
CA ILE A 30 19.44 -8.84 -6.44
C ILE A 30 20.33 -8.21 -7.51
N PHE A 31 19.76 -7.37 -8.39
CA PHE A 31 20.53 -6.69 -9.43
C PHE A 31 21.64 -5.81 -8.85
N VAL A 32 21.31 -4.96 -7.87
CA VAL A 32 22.30 -4.06 -7.27
C VAL A 32 23.37 -4.83 -6.48
N GLY A 33 22.99 -5.87 -5.74
CA GLY A 33 23.97 -6.70 -5.02
C GLY A 33 24.87 -7.51 -5.96
N ALA A 34 24.34 -8.00 -7.09
CA ALA A 34 25.14 -8.66 -8.12
C ALA A 34 26.16 -7.72 -8.75
N VAL A 35 25.76 -6.47 -9.05
CA VAL A 35 26.67 -5.42 -9.53
C VAL A 35 27.74 -5.10 -8.49
N ALA A 36 27.37 -4.95 -7.22
CA ALA A 36 28.32 -4.70 -6.13
C ALA A 36 29.33 -5.85 -5.96
N LEU A 37 28.86 -7.10 -6.02
CA LEU A 37 29.71 -8.29 -5.95
C LEU A 37 30.69 -8.36 -7.12
N MET A 38 30.24 -8.09 -8.34
CA MET A 38 31.13 -8.05 -9.51
C MET A 38 32.12 -6.90 -9.47
N ALA A 39 31.71 -5.72 -8.99
CA ALA A 39 32.56 -4.54 -8.95
C ALA A 39 33.65 -4.63 -7.87
N THR A 40 33.36 -5.24 -6.72
CA THR A 40 34.27 -5.28 -5.57
C THR A 40 35.00 -6.61 -5.43
N ARG A 41 34.40 -7.71 -5.89
CA ARG A 41 34.89 -9.09 -5.68
C ARG A 41 35.12 -9.44 -4.21
N ASP A 42 34.52 -8.68 -3.29
CA ASP A 42 34.57 -8.83 -1.84
C ASP A 42 33.18 -9.17 -1.33
N TRP A 43 33.02 -10.37 -0.77
CA TRP A 43 31.74 -10.88 -0.28
C TRP A 43 31.17 -10.05 0.88
N THR A 44 32.02 -9.45 1.71
CA THR A 44 31.58 -8.67 2.88
C THR A 44 30.91 -7.38 2.44
N ILE A 45 31.58 -6.63 1.54
CA ILE A 45 31.04 -5.38 0.99
C ILE A 45 29.80 -5.65 0.14
N ALA A 46 29.80 -6.75 -0.63
CA ALA A 46 28.66 -7.15 -1.43
C ALA A 46 27.41 -7.47 -0.59
N LEU A 47 27.54 -8.22 0.50
CA LEU A 47 26.43 -8.56 1.39
C LEU A 47 25.87 -7.34 2.12
N ILE A 48 26.75 -6.46 2.62
CA ILE A 48 26.33 -5.21 3.26
C ILE A 48 25.63 -4.31 2.26
N GLY A 49 26.15 -4.18 1.03
CA GLY A 49 25.56 -3.40 -0.05
C GLY A 49 24.20 -3.94 -0.50
N LEU A 50 24.09 -5.25 -0.71
CA LEU A 50 22.83 -5.93 -1.04
C LEU A 50 21.77 -5.67 0.04
N GLY A 51 22.12 -5.93 1.31
CA GLY A 51 21.22 -5.73 2.44
C GLY A 51 20.80 -4.27 2.62
N GLY A 52 21.75 -3.34 2.56
CA GLY A 52 21.50 -1.91 2.70
C GLY A 52 20.60 -1.36 1.60
N VAL A 53 20.90 -1.67 0.33
CA VAL A 53 20.09 -1.22 -0.81
C VAL A 53 18.69 -1.84 -0.77
N PHE A 54 18.57 -3.14 -0.43
CA PHE A 54 17.27 -3.78 -0.27
C PHE A 54 16.39 -3.07 0.76
N ILE A 55 16.95 -2.74 1.93
CA ILE A 55 16.24 -2.00 2.97
C ILE A 55 15.82 -0.62 2.47
N VAL A 56 16.71 0.12 1.80
CA VAL A 56 16.39 1.44 1.23
C VAL A 56 15.22 1.34 0.26
N VAL A 57 15.23 0.37 -0.66
CA VAL A 57 14.13 0.16 -1.62
C VAL A 57 12.81 -0.18 -0.90
N LEU A 58 12.84 -1.05 0.12
CA LEU A 58 11.64 -1.36 0.91
C LEU A 58 11.09 -0.12 1.63
N VAL A 59 11.97 0.68 2.24
CA VAL A 59 11.57 1.92 2.91
C VAL A 59 10.96 2.89 1.92
N VAL A 60 11.57 3.10 0.74
CA VAL A 60 11.01 3.97 -0.30
C VAL A 60 9.63 3.48 -0.73
N LEU A 61 9.45 2.19 -1.00
CA LEU A 61 8.13 1.64 -1.36
C LEU A 61 7.11 1.78 -0.23
N ALA A 62 7.50 1.57 1.02
CA ALA A 62 6.63 1.75 2.17
C ALA A 62 6.20 3.23 2.33
N LEU A 63 7.13 4.15 2.13
CA LEU A 63 6.84 5.59 2.13
C LEU A 63 5.94 6.00 0.97
N LEU A 64 6.12 5.42 -0.22
CA LEU A 64 5.22 5.63 -1.36
C LEU A 64 3.82 5.10 -1.06
N GLN A 65 3.69 3.92 -0.44
CA GLN A 65 2.39 3.37 -0.04
C GLN A 65 1.70 4.22 1.04
N MET A 66 2.45 4.78 1.98
CA MET A 66 1.91 5.72 2.98
C MET A 66 1.55 7.08 2.36
N ALA A 67 2.28 7.51 1.33
CA ALA A 67 2.01 8.74 0.60
C ALA A 67 0.77 8.63 -0.30
N ILE A 68 0.44 7.44 -0.80
CA ILE A 68 -0.79 7.19 -1.56
C ILE A 68 -1.96 7.15 -0.58
N LYS A 69 -2.80 8.21 -0.62
CA LYS A 69 -4.07 8.33 0.12
C LYS A 69 -5.02 7.16 -0.25
N PRO A 70 -5.87 6.66 0.66
CA PRO A 70 -6.35 5.28 0.62
C PRO A 70 -7.04 4.88 -0.69
N ASP A 71 -6.93 3.57 -0.90
CA ASP A 71 -7.27 2.80 -2.08
C ASP A 71 -8.62 3.22 -2.69
N ALA A 72 -8.72 3.10 -4.01
CA ALA A 72 -9.85 3.57 -4.81
C ALA A 72 -11.22 3.02 -4.38
N SER A 73 -11.25 1.99 -3.52
CA SER A 73 -12.43 1.46 -2.85
C SER A 73 -12.96 2.33 -1.70
N GLU A 74 -12.10 3.00 -0.92
CA GLU A 74 -12.53 3.89 0.18
C GLU A 74 -13.06 5.23 -0.34
N GLN A 75 -12.54 5.73 -1.47
CA GLN A 75 -13.00 7.00 -2.04
C GLN A 75 -14.40 6.92 -2.65
N ALA A 76 -14.85 5.74 -3.10
CA ALA A 76 -16.20 5.55 -3.64
C ALA A 76 -17.29 5.68 -2.56
N GLU A 77 -17.04 5.17 -1.34
CA GLU A 77 -17.99 5.31 -0.22
C GLU A 77 -18.02 6.73 0.36
N ILE A 78 -16.88 7.44 0.34
CA ILE A 78 -16.77 8.80 0.90
C ILE A 78 -17.40 9.86 -0.03
N SER A 79 -17.39 9.64 -1.36
CA SER A 79 -17.97 10.58 -2.33
C SER A 79 -19.49 10.47 -2.48
N GLU A 80 -20.09 9.34 -2.11
CA GLU A 80 -21.55 9.16 -2.06
C GLU A 80 -22.18 9.73 -0.77
N ARG A 81 -21.38 9.98 0.28
CA ARG A 81 -21.81 10.65 1.50
C ARG A 81 -21.51 12.14 1.44
N GLY A 82 -22.28 12.86 0.63
CA GLY A 82 -22.35 14.32 0.66
C GLY A 82 -22.82 14.84 2.03
N PRO A 83 -22.55 16.11 2.39
CA PRO A 83 -22.85 16.72 3.69
C PRO A 83 -24.34 17.03 3.94
N ASP A 84 -25.24 16.22 3.39
CA ASP A 84 -26.67 16.48 3.34
C ASP A 84 -27.46 15.61 4.34
N GLU A 85 -28.38 16.30 5.03
CA GLU A 85 -29.45 15.79 5.87
C GLU A 85 -29.13 15.46 7.34
N HIS A 86 -28.65 16.47 8.07
CA HIS A 86 -29.19 16.72 9.41
C HIS A 86 -30.45 17.60 9.28
N THR A 87 -31.48 17.09 8.62
CA THR A 87 -32.83 17.66 8.74
C THR A 87 -33.40 17.11 10.04
N GLU A 88 -33.17 17.85 11.14
CA GLU A 88 -33.93 17.69 12.37
C GLU A 88 -35.41 17.94 12.06
N ASP A 89 -36.12 16.84 11.85
CA ASP A 89 -37.58 16.75 11.95
C ASP A 89 -37.98 17.18 13.36
N ARG A 90 -38.38 18.45 13.51
CA ARG A 90 -39.07 18.92 14.73
C ARG A 90 -40.54 18.57 14.56
N PRO A 91 -41.07 17.57 15.31
CA PRO A 91 -42.48 17.24 15.23
C PRO A 91 -43.29 18.42 15.76
N GLY A 92 -44.40 18.70 15.07
CA GLY A 92 -45.16 19.93 15.20
C GLY A 92 -45.56 20.30 16.63
N LEU A 93 -45.62 21.62 16.85
CA LEU A 93 -46.55 22.20 17.81
C LEU A 93 -47.29 23.34 17.11
N HIS A 94 -48.61 23.17 17.08
CA HIS A 94 -49.62 24.19 16.83
C HIS A 94 -49.53 25.32 17.87
#